data_AF-A0A7C4IKG9-F1
#
_entry.id   AF-A0A7C4IKG9-F1
#
_cell.length_a   1.000
_cell.length_b   1.000
_cell.length_c   1.000
_cell.angle_alpha   90.00
_cell.angle_beta   90.00
_cell.angle_gamma   90.00
#
_symmetry.space_group_name_H-M   'P 1'
#
loop_
_entity.id
_entity.type
_entity.pdbx_description
1 polymer ?
#
loop_
_entity_poly.entity_id
_entity_poly.type
_entity_poly.pdbx_seq_one_letter_code
_entity_poly.pdbx_strand_id
1 'polypeptide(L)'
;MDFLKTTAGKVVTAGLTLAVVASGISWWSMDQATRQMLITGTGRIVAWLGVVLLLPWASFLFIGWVGRRDSNLAGALLVSGYTLAELLLLLRLFDWSLPGAAGKTFAGVGLLVAGVYNLFVCDWIAEKAG
;
A
#
# COMPACT_ATOMS: atom_id res chain seq x y z
N MET A 1 3.56 -7.87 -37.74
CA MET A 1 3.61 -7.58 -36.27
C MET A 1 2.31 -7.94 -35.57
N ASP A 2 1.16 -7.98 -36.27
CA ASP A 2 -0.14 -8.28 -35.66
C ASP A 2 -0.28 -9.73 -35.19
N PHE A 3 0.29 -10.70 -35.91
CA PHE A 3 0.23 -12.11 -35.52
C PHE A 3 0.84 -12.41 -34.13
N LEU A 4 1.96 -11.76 -33.78
CA LEU A 4 2.60 -11.90 -32.47
C LEU A 4 1.77 -11.26 -31.35
N LYS A 5 1.12 -10.11 -31.62
CA LYS A 5 0.21 -9.46 -30.66
C LYS A 5 -1.02 -10.32 -30.39
N THR A 6 -1.63 -10.89 -31.42
CA THR A 6 -2.82 -11.75 -31.27
C THR A 6 -2.48 -13.05 -30.54
N THR A 7 -1.34 -13.66 -30.84
CA THR A 7 -0.90 -14.91 -30.19
C THR A 7 -0.49 -14.66 -28.74
N ALA A 8 0.30 -13.62 -28.47
CA ALA A 8 0.65 -13.22 -27.10
C ALA A 8 -0.60 -12.88 -26.28
N GLY A 9 -1.55 -12.13 -26.86
CA GLY A 9 -2.82 -11.81 -26.22
C GLY A 9 -3.60 -13.07 -25.82
N LYS A 10 -3.76 -14.03 -26.73
CA LYS A 10 -4.44 -15.31 -26.44
C LYS A 10 -3.74 -16.09 -25.33
N VAL A 11 -2.42 -16.14 -25.32
CA VAL A 11 -1.64 -16.84 -24.29
C VAL A 11 -1.83 -16.17 -22.92
N VAL A 12 -1.75 -14.83 -22.88
CA VAL A 12 -1.97 -14.06 -21.65
C VAL A 12 -3.40 -14.26 -21.14
N THR A 13 -4.41 -14.15 -22.00
CA THR A 13 -5.81 -14.34 -21.61
C THR A 13 -6.06 -15.77 -21.13
N ALA A 14 -5.51 -16.78 -21.79
CA ALA A 14 -5.62 -18.18 -21.35
C ALA A 14 -4.97 -18.39 -19.98
N GLY A 15 -3.77 -17.82 -19.77
CA GLY A 15 -3.08 -17.87 -18.48
C GLY A 15 -3.87 -17.19 -17.35
N LEU A 16 -4.41 -16.00 -17.60
CA LEU A 16 -5.26 -15.28 -16.63
C LEU A 16 -6.54 -16.07 -16.32
N THR A 17 -7.19 -16.63 -17.33
CA THR A 17 -8.39 -17.45 -17.15
C THR A 17 -8.10 -18.66 -16.28
N LEU A 18 -7.00 -19.36 -16.55
CA LEU A 18 -6.56 -20.51 -15.74
C LEU A 18 -6.25 -20.08 -14.29
N ALA A 19 -5.56 -18.96 -14.10
CA ALA A 19 -5.27 -18.44 -12.77
C ALA A 19 -6.56 -18.16 -11.98
N VAL A 20 -7.54 -17.49 -12.59
CA VAL A 20 -8.84 -17.19 -11.96
C VAL A 20 -9.58 -18.48 -11.58
N VAL A 21 -9.65 -19.46 -12.49
CA VAL A 21 -10.31 -20.74 -12.21
C VAL A 21 -9.59 -21.50 -11.09
N ALA A 22 -8.26 -21.58 -11.13
CA ALA A 22 -7.48 -22.22 -10.09
C ALA A 22 -7.64 -21.53 -8.73
N SER A 23 -7.67 -20.20 -8.68
CA SER A 23 -7.96 -19.44 -7.46
C SER A 23 -9.37 -19.71 -6.94
N GLY A 24 -10.38 -19.79 -7.81
CA GLY A 24 -11.76 -20.10 -7.43
C GLY A 24 -11.91 -21.50 -6.84
N ILE A 25 -11.28 -22.51 -7.47
CA ILE A 25 -11.25 -23.88 -6.96
C ILE A 25 -10.52 -23.94 -5.62
N SER A 26 -9.34 -23.33 -5.54
CA SER A 26 -8.54 -23.24 -4.31
C SER A 26 -9.33 -22.58 -3.18
N TRP A 27 -10.07 -21.50 -3.48
CA TRP A 27 -10.94 -20.84 -2.51
C TRP A 27 -12.02 -21.80 -2.00
N TRP A 28 -12.70 -22.53 -2.89
CA TRP A 28 -13.78 -23.45 -2.52
C TRP A 28 -13.30 -24.67 -1.73
N SER A 29 -12.08 -25.16 -1.98
CA SER A 29 -11.49 -26.29 -1.24
C SER A 29 -10.85 -25.89 0.09
N MET A 30 -10.60 -24.59 0.30
CA MET A 30 -9.96 -24.07 1.50
C MET A 30 -10.87 -24.17 2.74
N ASP A 31 -10.29 -24.53 3.88
CA ASP A 31 -10.99 -24.59 5.16
C ASP A 31 -11.38 -23.18 5.66
N GLN A 32 -12.32 -23.13 6.59
CA GLN A 32 -12.86 -21.87 7.11
C GLN A 32 -11.82 -21.03 7.86
N ALA A 33 -10.86 -21.65 8.54
CA ALA A 33 -9.84 -20.93 9.30
C ALA A 33 -8.86 -20.23 8.35
N THR A 34 -8.39 -20.91 7.31
CA THR A 34 -7.52 -20.31 6.30
C THR A 34 -8.22 -19.18 5.54
N ARG A 35 -9.51 -19.33 5.18
CA ARG A 35 -10.29 -18.24 4.57
C ARG A 35 -10.39 -17.03 5.49
N GLN A 36 -10.65 -17.24 6.79
CA GLN A 36 -10.72 -16.12 7.72
C GLN A 36 -9.38 -15.43 7.93
N MET A 37 -8.28 -16.20 7.96
CA MET A 37 -6.94 -15.65 7.98
C MET A 37 -6.68 -14.73 6.77
N LEU A 38 -7.06 -15.17 5.56
CA LEU A 38 -6.92 -14.36 4.34
C LEU A 38 -7.79 -13.09 4.38
N ILE A 39 -9.08 -13.22 4.70
CA ILE A 39 -10.00 -12.07 4.76
C ILE A 39 -9.53 -11.05 5.79
N THR A 40 -9.15 -11.51 6.99
CA THR A 40 -8.68 -10.64 8.07
C THR A 40 -7.35 -10.00 7.72
N GLY A 41 -6.41 -10.75 7.16
CA GLY A 41 -5.10 -10.24 6.71
C GLY A 41 -5.24 -9.21 5.60
N THR A 42 -6.03 -9.51 4.56
CA THR A 42 -6.33 -8.57 3.47
C THR A 42 -7.06 -7.33 3.99
N GLY A 43 -8.06 -7.50 4.86
CA GLY A 43 -8.78 -6.39 5.47
C GLY A 43 -7.87 -5.44 6.25
N ARG A 44 -6.91 -5.98 7.02
CA ARG A 44 -5.89 -5.19 7.71
C ARG A 44 -5.01 -4.41 6.72
N ILE A 45 -4.57 -5.02 5.63
CA ILE A 45 -3.77 -4.35 4.59
C ILE A 45 -4.56 -3.25 3.89
N VAL A 46 -5.83 -3.51 3.53
CA VAL A 46 -6.71 -2.52 2.89
C VAL A 46 -6.97 -1.34 3.82
N ALA A 47 -7.21 -1.60 5.11
CA ALA A 47 -7.37 -0.55 6.11
C ALA A 47 -6.09 0.30 6.24
N TRP A 48 -4.92 -0.34 6.29
CA TRP A 48 -3.63 0.35 6.31
C TRP A 48 -3.41 1.22 5.06
N LEU A 49 -3.63 0.67 3.87
CA LEU A 49 -3.56 1.42 2.60
C LEU A 49 -4.52 2.60 2.58
N GLY A 50 -5.73 2.42 3.11
CA GLY A 50 -6.70 3.50 3.26
C GLY A 50 -6.14 4.66 4.10
N VAL A 51 -5.46 4.36 5.21
CA VAL A 51 -4.82 5.40 6.04
C VAL A 51 -3.66 6.07 5.31
N VAL A 52 -2.75 5.30 4.69
CA VAL A 52 -1.64 5.85 3.90
C VAL A 52 -2.16 6.83 2.85
N LEU A 53 -3.22 6.44 2.12
CA LEU A 53 -3.79 7.27 1.06
C LEU A 53 -4.56 8.48 1.57
N LEU A 54 -5.14 8.44 2.77
CA LEU A 54 -6.01 9.51 3.27
C LEU A 54 -5.31 10.47 4.23
N LEU A 55 -4.26 10.03 4.93
CA LEU A 55 -3.63 10.79 6.00
C LEU A 55 -3.04 12.14 5.52
N PRO A 56 -2.32 12.22 4.38
CA PRO A 56 -1.86 13.51 3.86
C PRO A 56 -3.01 14.44 3.47
N TRP A 57 -4.08 13.89 2.87
CA TRP A 57 -5.24 14.67 2.44
C TRP A 57 -6.07 15.18 3.60
N ALA A 58 -6.24 14.38 4.66
CA ALA A 58 -6.92 14.79 5.88
C ALA A 58 -6.14 15.89 6.64
N SER A 59 -4.84 16.01 6.40
CA SER A 59 -3.94 16.94 7.08
C SER A 59 -3.49 18.12 6.21
N PHE A 60 -4.16 18.39 5.08
CA PHE A 60 -3.73 19.35 4.05
C PHE A 60 -3.41 20.77 4.59
N LEU A 61 -4.18 21.28 5.56
CA LEU A 61 -3.91 22.60 6.17
C LEU A 61 -2.57 22.63 6.93
N PHE A 62 -2.26 21.54 7.63
CA PHE A 62 -1.00 21.41 8.35
C PHE A 62 0.17 21.30 7.38
N ILE A 63 0.01 20.55 6.28
CA ILE A 63 1.01 20.46 5.21
C ILE A 63 1.28 21.83 4.58
N GLY A 64 0.23 22.59 4.23
CA GLY A 64 0.39 23.96 3.70
C GLY A 64 1.06 24.91 4.70
N TRP A 65 0.80 24.76 6.00
CA TRP A 65 1.52 25.50 7.04
C TRP A 65 3.00 25.13 7.13
N VAL A 66 3.35 23.85 7.04
CA VAL A 66 4.76 23.40 6.99
C VAL A 66 5.43 23.89 5.71
N GLY A 67 4.75 23.84 4.56
CA GLY A 67 5.27 24.30 3.27
C GLY A 67 5.75 25.75 3.29
N ARG A 68 4.98 26.64 3.94
CA ARG A 68 5.34 28.07 4.11
C ARG A 68 6.61 28.33 4.95
N ARG A 69 7.23 27.30 5.54
CA ARG A 69 8.49 27.44 6.29
C ARG A 69 9.73 27.41 5.38
N ASP A 70 9.58 27.05 4.10
CA ASP A 70 10.68 26.92 3.12
C ASP A 70 11.90 26.13 3.67
N SER A 71 11.63 25.08 4.46
CA SER A 71 12.65 24.32 5.17
C SER A 71 12.60 22.84 4.81
N ASN A 72 13.67 22.35 4.18
CA ASN A 72 13.84 20.94 3.84
C ASN A 72 13.76 20.03 5.08
N LEU A 73 14.23 20.52 6.23
CA LEU A 73 14.15 19.78 7.49
C LEU A 73 12.70 19.63 7.96
N ALA A 74 11.88 20.68 7.82
CA ALA A 74 10.47 20.63 8.21
C ALA A 74 9.68 19.65 7.33
N GLY A 75 9.93 19.65 6.01
CA GLY A 75 9.35 18.67 5.09
C GLY A 75 9.80 17.24 5.40
N ALA A 76 11.10 17.02 5.64
CA ALA A 76 11.62 15.70 5.98
C ALA A 76 11.02 15.16 7.29
N LEU A 77 10.86 16.01 8.31
CA LEU A 77 10.23 15.63 9.59
C LEU A 77 8.74 15.29 9.41
N LEU A 78 8.01 16.03 8.57
CA LEU A 78 6.61 15.76 8.27
C LEU A 78 6.44 14.38 7.60
N VAL A 79 7.17 14.12 6.52
CA VAL A 79 7.12 12.85 5.79
C VAL A 79 7.55 11.68 6.67
N SER A 80 8.61 11.87 7.46
CA SER A 80 9.07 10.85 8.42
C SER A 80 8.03 10.57 9.50
N GLY A 81 7.33 11.62 9.97
CA GLY A 81 6.25 11.50 10.94
C GLY A 81 5.08 10.65 10.44
N TYR A 82 4.60 10.91 9.21
CA TYR A 82 3.55 10.10 8.59
C TYR A 82 3.99 8.66 8.35
N THR A 83 5.17 8.48 7.77
CA THR A 83 5.73 7.15 7.50
C THR A 83 5.90 6.33 8.79
N LEU A 84 6.34 6.96 9.88
CA LEU A 84 6.43 6.30 11.18
C LEU A 84 5.06 5.97 11.76
N ALA A 85 4.08 6.88 11.68
CA ALA A 85 2.72 6.62 12.14
C ALA A 85 2.07 5.45 11.37
N GLU A 86 2.28 5.39 10.06
CA GLU A 86 1.81 4.30 9.21
C GLU A 86 2.50 2.97 9.54
N LEU A 87 3.81 2.98 9.84
CA LEU A 87 4.51 1.79 10.32
C LEU A 87 3.93 1.29 11.63
N LEU A 88 3.72 2.19 12.60
CA LEU A 88 3.15 1.84 13.90
C LEU A 88 1.73 1.30 13.75
N LEU A 89 0.93 1.88 12.86
CA LEU A 89 -0.40 1.36 12.52
C LEU A 89 -0.31 -0.04 11.90
N LEU A 90 0.60 -0.26 10.94
CA LEU A 90 0.81 -1.57 10.33
C LEU A 90 1.17 -2.62 11.39
N LEU A 91 2.16 -2.32 12.22
CA LEU A 91 2.56 -3.20 13.32
C LEU A 91 1.39 -3.46 14.25
N ARG A 92 0.62 -2.43 14.62
CA ARG A 92 -0.56 -2.56 15.48
C ARG A 92 -1.66 -3.43 14.86
N LEU A 93 -1.88 -3.34 13.54
CA LEU A 93 -2.85 -4.16 12.80
C LEU A 93 -2.42 -5.62 12.72
N PHE A 94 -1.12 -5.90 12.80
CA PHE A 94 -0.56 -7.25 12.85
C PHE A 94 -0.12 -7.66 14.27
N ASP A 95 -0.74 -7.06 15.30
CA ASP A 95 -0.52 -7.42 16.71
C ASP A 95 0.98 -7.42 17.11
N TRP A 96 1.73 -6.45 16.56
CA TRP A 96 3.17 -6.26 16.71
C TRP A 96 4.03 -7.44 16.21
N SER A 97 3.46 -8.35 15.42
CA SER A 97 4.11 -9.57 14.94
C SER A 97 4.03 -9.69 13.42
N LEU A 98 5.18 -9.64 12.76
CA LEU A 98 5.33 -9.90 11.33
C LEU A 98 5.96 -11.29 11.13
N PRO A 99 5.17 -12.33 10.81
CA PRO A 99 5.68 -13.70 10.73
C PRO A 99 6.56 -13.89 9.48
N GLY A 100 7.72 -14.51 9.71
CA GLY A 100 8.64 -14.93 8.64
C GLY A 100 9.41 -13.80 7.94
N ALA A 101 10.37 -14.19 7.10
CA ALA A 101 11.14 -13.26 6.30
C ALA A 101 10.26 -12.52 5.27
N ALA A 102 9.31 -13.23 4.65
CA ALA A 102 8.41 -12.66 3.66
C ALA A 102 7.56 -11.51 4.22
N GLY A 103 6.93 -11.69 5.39
CA GLY A 103 6.12 -10.64 6.02
C GLY A 103 6.92 -9.38 6.35
N LYS A 104 8.15 -9.54 6.84
CA LYS A 104 9.07 -8.42 7.10
C LYS A 104 9.50 -7.72 5.82
N THR A 105 9.80 -8.46 4.76
CA THR A 105 10.15 -7.88 3.44
C THR A 105 8.97 -7.09 2.87
N PHE A 106 7.75 -7.64 2.89
CA PHE A 106 6.57 -6.94 2.42
C PHE A 106 6.27 -5.68 3.24
N ALA A 107 6.43 -5.73 4.56
CA ALA A 107 6.30 -4.54 5.41
C ALA A 107 7.35 -3.48 5.06
N GLY A 108 8.61 -3.87 4.85
CA GLY A 108 9.68 -2.96 4.44
C GLY A 108 9.41 -2.31 3.08
N VAL A 109 9.02 -3.09 2.07
CA VAL A 109 8.66 -2.58 0.75
C VAL A 109 7.42 -1.68 0.82
N GLY A 110 6.39 -2.09 1.56
CA GLY A 110 5.19 -1.29 1.76
C GLY A 110 5.50 0.06 2.41
N LEU A 111 6.36 0.06 3.43
CA LEU A 111 6.79 1.29 4.10
C LEU A 111 7.59 2.22 3.17
N LEU A 112 8.47 1.67 2.33
CA LEU A 112 9.20 2.46 1.33
C LEU A 112 8.23 3.10 0.34
N VAL A 113 7.25 2.33 -0.16
CA VAL A 113 6.21 2.85 -1.06
C VAL A 113 5.39 3.95 -0.38
N ALA A 114 5.00 3.76 0.88
CA ALA A 114 4.25 4.75 1.65
C ALA A 114 5.07 6.04 1.88
N GLY A 115 6.36 5.92 2.21
CA GLY A 115 7.25 7.07 2.35
C GLY A 115 7.42 7.87 1.04
N VAL A 116 7.59 7.18 -0.09
CA VAL A 116 7.67 7.82 -1.41
C VAL A 116 6.34 8.49 -1.77
N TYR A 117 5.21 7.82 -1.50
CA TYR A 117 3.88 8.41 -1.69
C TYR A 117 3.71 9.68 -0.85
N ASN A 118 4.04 9.62 0.44
CA ASN A 118 3.94 10.74 1.36
C ASN A 118 4.80 11.92 0.92
N LEU A 119 6.03 11.67 0.44
CA LEU A 119 6.88 12.71 -0.13
C LEU A 119 6.17 13.44 -1.29
N PHE A 120 5.74 12.70 -2.30
CA PHE A 120 5.12 13.29 -3.49
C PHE A 120 3.80 14.01 -3.18
N VAL A 121 2.96 13.44 -2.32
CA VAL A 121 1.67 14.04 -1.98
C VAL A 121 1.85 15.25 -1.08
N CYS A 122 2.76 15.23 -0.10
CA CYS A 122 3.03 16.40 0.73
C CYS A 122 3.59 17.55 -0.11
N ASP A 123 4.53 17.30 -1.02
CA ASP A 123 5.08 18.32 -1.92
C ASP A 123 3.99 18.91 -2.82
N TRP A 124 3.15 18.07 -3.41
CA TRP A 124 2.04 18.52 -4.25
C TRP A 124 1.03 19.37 -3.47
N ILE A 125 0.63 18.94 -2.26
CA ILE A 125 -0.29 19.70 -1.41
C ILE A 125 0.34 21.04 -0.99
N ALA A 126 1.62 21.04 -0.61
CA ALA A 126 2.32 22.25 -0.23
C ALA A 126 2.37 23.28 -1.37
N GLU A 127 2.60 22.82 -2.61
CA GLU A 127 2.60 23.67 -3.81
C GLU A 127 1.20 24.25 -4.12
N LYS A 128 0.12 23.53 -3.81
CA LYS A 128 -1.26 24.00 -4.08
C LYS A 128 -1.88 24.82 -2.94
N ALA A 129 -1.39 24.65 -1.71
CA ALA A 129 -1.92 25.31 -0.53
C ALA A 129 -1.13 26.57 -0.11
N GLY A 130 0.10 26.74 -0.59
CA GLY A 130 0.92 27.94 -0.44
C GLY A 130 0.61 28.99 -1.50
#